data_AF-A0A7S0J1S1-F1
#
_entry.id   AF-A0A7S0J1S1-F1
#
_cell.length_a   1.000
_cell.length_b   1.000
_cell.length_c   1.000
_cell.angle_alpha   90.00
_cell.angle_beta   90.00
_cell.angle_gamma   90.00
#
_symmetry.space_group_name_H-M   'P 1'
#
loop_
_entity.id
_entity.type
_entity.pdbx_description
1 polymer ?
#
loop_
_entity_poly.entity_id
_entity_poly.type
_entity_poly.pdbx_seq_one_letter_code
_entity_poly.pdbx_strand_id
1 'polypeptide(L)'
;SIHVQKQTERQGCSRQEGRSKEGLAHVMHPTTHAKERERVLQGAIRLAPANPEGALALASQMGRQLGREDEAVHLLRSAVQLAPTTARQRLFSQLQGMRRNLEAALVQREARETEP
;
A
#
# COMPACT_ATOMS: atom_id res chain seq x y z
N SER A 1 53.77 -6.06 -29.32
CA SER A 1 53.43 -4.62 -29.37
C SER A 1 51.93 -4.49 -29.18
N ILE A 2 51.37 -4.49 -27.96
CA ILE A 2 51.22 -3.39 -26.98
C ILE A 2 50.92 -1.99 -27.58
N HIS A 3 49.84 -1.38 -27.05
CA HIS A 3 49.40 0.03 -27.07
C HIS A 3 48.79 0.54 -28.39
N VAL A 4 47.59 1.15 -28.43
CA VAL A 4 47.05 2.23 -27.58
C VAL A 4 45.51 2.23 -27.54
N GLN A 5 44.96 2.44 -26.34
CA GLN A 5 43.57 2.85 -26.08
C GLN A 5 43.30 4.29 -26.54
N LYS A 6 42.11 4.58 -27.06
CA LYS A 6 41.38 5.83 -26.77
C LYS A 6 39.87 5.50 -26.71
N GLN A 7 39.27 5.52 -25.52
CA GLN A 7 38.63 6.69 -24.88
C GLN A 7 37.30 7.04 -25.57
N THR A 8 36.16 6.77 -24.89
CA THR A 8 35.26 7.79 -24.28
C THR A 8 34.41 8.49 -25.34
N GLU A 9 33.10 8.65 -25.27
CA GLU A 9 32.16 8.70 -24.15
C GLU A 9 30.74 8.81 -24.75
N ARG A 10 29.75 8.39 -23.96
CA ARG A 10 28.43 8.99 -23.73
C ARG A 10 27.65 9.65 -24.90
N GLN A 11 26.36 9.34 -24.83
CA GLN A 11 25.16 10.11 -25.23
C GLN A 11 24.40 9.36 -26.33
N GLY A 12 23.16 8.96 -26.16
CA GLY A 12 22.13 9.48 -25.28
C GLY A 12 20.87 9.62 -26.13
N CYS A 13 19.79 9.00 -25.68
CA CYS A 13 18.40 9.34 -25.98
C CYS A 13 17.98 9.59 -27.45
N SER A 14 17.05 8.74 -27.92
CA SER A 14 15.91 9.08 -28.82
C SER A 14 15.79 8.14 -30.01
N ARG A 15 15.36 6.89 -29.79
CA ARG A 15 14.66 6.14 -30.83
C ARG A 15 13.81 4.99 -30.32
N GLN A 16 12.79 5.26 -29.52
CA GLN A 16 11.69 4.29 -29.37
C GLN A 16 10.40 4.98 -28.91
N GLU A 17 9.99 6.06 -29.59
CA GLU A 17 8.59 6.47 -29.55
C GLU A 17 7.87 5.80 -30.71
N GLY A 18 6.75 5.12 -30.41
CA GLY A 18 5.76 4.80 -31.43
C GLY A 18 5.51 3.32 -31.75
N ARG A 19 5.61 2.39 -30.78
CA ARG A 19 4.90 1.10 -30.92
C ARG A 19 4.24 0.63 -29.62
N SER A 20 2.92 0.53 -29.70
CA SER A 20 2.01 -0.22 -28.83
C SER A 20 1.55 0.46 -27.54
N LYS A 21 0.62 1.42 -27.68
CA LYS A 21 -0.33 1.76 -26.62
C LYS A 21 -1.65 0.95 -26.70
N GLU A 22 -1.82 0.11 -27.72
CA GLU A 22 -3.05 -0.67 -27.93
C GLU A 22 -2.88 -2.20 -27.84
N GLY A 23 -1.65 -2.73 -27.75
CA GLY A 23 -1.40 -4.19 -27.68
C GLY A 23 -1.04 -4.76 -26.31
N LEU A 24 -0.97 -3.94 -25.25
CA LEU A 24 -0.48 -4.39 -23.93
C LEU A 24 -1.55 -4.35 -22.81
N ALA A 25 -2.81 -4.08 -23.15
CA ALA A 25 -3.90 -4.08 -22.17
C ALA A 25 -4.26 -5.49 -21.67
N HIS A 26 -3.82 -6.57 -22.34
CA HIS A 26 -4.29 -7.93 -22.05
C HIS A 26 -3.49 -8.67 -20.96
N VAL A 27 -2.36 -8.13 -20.49
CA VAL A 27 -1.58 -8.69 -19.37
C VAL A 27 -1.14 -7.58 -18.42
N MET A 28 -2.04 -6.66 -18.09
CA MET A 28 -1.76 -5.69 -17.04
C MET A 28 -1.94 -6.38 -15.69
N HIS A 29 -0.83 -6.83 -15.11
CA HIS A 29 -0.82 -7.60 -13.87
C HIS A 29 -1.57 -6.86 -12.73
N PRO A 30 -2.29 -7.59 -11.85
CA PRO A 30 -2.97 -7.01 -10.70
C PRO A 30 -2.02 -6.26 -9.74
N THR A 31 -0.73 -6.60 -9.77
CA THR A 31 0.35 -5.91 -9.05
C THR A 31 0.60 -4.48 -9.54
N THR A 32 0.38 -4.19 -10.82
CA THR A 32 0.56 -2.83 -11.37
C THR A 32 -0.53 -1.89 -10.85
N HIS A 33 -1.77 -2.36 -10.82
CA HIS A 33 -2.90 -1.61 -10.24
C HIS A 33 -2.75 -1.40 -8.73
N ALA A 34 -2.27 -2.41 -7.99
CA ALA A 34 -2.07 -2.30 -6.55
C ALA A 34 -1.04 -1.20 -6.20
N LYS A 35 0.07 -1.11 -6.94
CA LYS A 35 1.09 -0.07 -6.73
C LYS A 35 0.59 1.33 -7.08
N GLU A 36 -0.18 1.47 -8.16
CA GLU A 36 -0.74 2.77 -8.54
C GLU A 36 -1.78 3.24 -7.52
N ARG A 37 -2.70 2.35 -7.11
CA ARG A 37 -3.68 2.65 -6.05
C ARG A 37 -3.00 3.02 -4.74
N GLU A 38 -1.91 2.34 -4.36
CA GLU A 38 -1.15 2.68 -3.15
C GLU A 38 -0.63 4.12 -3.21
N ARG A 39 -0.06 4.54 -4.35
CA ARG A 39 0.41 5.93 -4.53
C ARG A 39 -0.72 6.95 -4.44
N VAL A 40 -1.88 6.66 -5.05
CA VAL A 40 -3.06 7.53 -5.01
C VAL A 40 -3.55 7.67 -3.56
N LEU A 41 -3.65 6.57 -2.82
CA LEU A 41 -4.09 6.56 -1.43
C LEU A 41 -3.09 7.27 -0.51
N GLN A 42 -1.78 7.09 -0.72
CA GLN A 42 -0.75 7.87 -0.02
C GLN A 42 -0.82 9.36 -0.35
N GLY A 43 -1.19 9.72 -1.58
CA GLY A 43 -1.49 11.10 -1.96
C GLY A 43 -2.71 11.64 -1.20
N ALA A 44 -3.79 10.87 -1.14
CA ALA A 44 -5.00 11.24 -0.40
C ALA A 44 -4.73 11.43 1.10
N ILE A 45 -3.96 10.56 1.73
CA ILE A 45 -3.55 10.70 3.14
C ILE A 45 -2.71 11.97 3.35
N ARG A 46 -1.82 12.30 2.41
CA ARG A 46 -1.02 13.55 2.48
C ARG A 46 -1.88 14.80 2.32
N LEU A 47 -2.89 14.76 1.46
CA LEU A 47 -3.81 15.87 1.23
C LEU A 47 -4.81 16.05 2.38
N ALA A 48 -5.23 14.95 3.01
CA ALA A 48 -6.18 14.94 4.11
C ALA A 48 -5.71 14.01 5.23
N PRO A 49 -4.69 14.40 6.02
CA PRO A 49 -4.12 13.56 7.08
C PRO A 49 -5.10 13.32 8.24
N ALA A 50 -6.09 14.21 8.40
CA ALA A 50 -7.17 14.05 9.37
C ALA A 50 -8.28 13.10 8.88
N ASN A 51 -8.28 12.68 7.61
CA ASN A 51 -9.27 11.75 7.08
C ASN A 51 -8.79 10.29 7.23
N PRO A 52 -9.42 9.47 8.09
CA PRO A 52 -9.03 8.09 8.29
C PRO A 52 -9.33 7.19 7.07
N GLU A 53 -10.25 7.55 6.17
CA GLU A 53 -10.64 6.69 5.04
C GLU A 53 -9.46 6.32 4.14
N GLY A 54 -8.57 7.26 3.85
CA GLY A 54 -7.39 7.01 3.03
C GLY A 54 -6.47 5.96 3.67
N ALA A 55 -6.28 6.05 4.99
CA ALA A 55 -5.48 5.10 5.76
C ALA A 55 -6.14 3.72 5.84
N LEU A 56 -7.47 3.67 6.06
CA LEU A 56 -8.24 2.41 6.10
C LEU A 56 -8.22 1.68 4.74
N ALA A 57 -8.38 2.42 3.65
CA ALA A 57 -8.36 1.89 2.29
C ALA A 57 -6.96 1.36 1.92
N LEU A 58 -5.91 2.11 2.28
CA LEU A 58 -4.53 1.70 2.03
C LEU A 58 -4.18 0.43 2.83
N ALA A 59 -4.53 0.38 4.10
CA ALA A 59 -4.28 -0.81 4.93
C ALA A 59 -4.99 -2.05 4.39
N SER A 60 -6.26 -1.91 4.00
CA SER A 60 -7.03 -3.02 3.41
C SER A 60 -6.37 -3.54 2.13
N GLN A 61 -5.82 -2.65 1.31
CA GLN A 61 -5.10 -3.00 0.09
C GLN A 61 -3.77 -3.69 0.38
N MET A 62 -2.98 -3.16 1.33
CA MET A 62 -1.68 -3.71 1.72
C MET A 62 -1.81 -5.14 2.26
N GLY A 63 -2.83 -5.39 3.09
CA GLY A 63 -3.14 -6.74 3.58
C GLY A 63 -3.53 -7.71 2.48
N ARG A 64 -4.58 -7.35 1.73
CA ARG A 64 -5.20 -8.30 0.78
C ARG A 64 -4.40 -8.52 -0.50
N GLN A 65 -3.75 -7.49 -1.02
CA GLN A 65 -3.15 -7.53 -2.36
C GLN A 65 -1.63 -7.64 -2.33
N LEU A 66 -0.99 -7.14 -1.27
CA LEU A 66 0.47 -7.10 -1.19
C LEU A 66 1.04 -8.08 -0.16
N GLY A 67 0.19 -8.72 0.66
CA GLY A 67 0.62 -9.57 1.77
C GLY A 67 1.41 -8.82 2.84
N ARG A 68 1.35 -7.49 2.84
CA ARG A 68 2.04 -6.60 3.79
C ARG A 68 1.14 -6.38 5.01
N GLU A 69 0.79 -7.48 5.66
CA GLU A 69 -0.23 -7.51 6.70
C GLU A 69 0.21 -6.75 7.96
N ASP A 70 1.47 -6.83 8.35
CA ASP A 70 2.02 -6.08 9.49
C ASP A 70 1.97 -4.56 9.26
N GLU A 71 2.33 -4.10 8.06
CA GLU A 71 2.25 -2.67 7.72
C GLU A 71 0.80 -2.17 7.68
N ALA A 72 -0.12 -3.00 7.20
CA ALA A 72 -1.55 -2.72 7.27
C ALA A 72 -2.03 -2.59 8.72
N VAL A 73 -1.60 -3.47 9.63
CA VAL A 73 -1.92 -3.41 11.06
C VAL A 73 -1.39 -2.11 11.68
N HIS A 74 -0.14 -1.72 11.38
CA HIS A 74 0.42 -0.45 11.84
C HIS A 74 -0.39 0.75 11.36
N LEU A 75 -0.77 0.78 10.09
CA LEU A 75 -1.56 1.87 9.53
C LEU A 75 -2.97 1.94 10.14
N LEU A 76 -3.60 0.79 10.39
CA LEU A 76 -4.90 0.72 11.07
C LEU A 76 -4.80 1.22 12.52
N ARG A 77 -3.73 0.90 13.25
CA ARG A 77 -3.49 1.42 14.61
C ARG A 77 -3.41 2.93 14.65
N SER A 78 -2.75 3.56 13.68
CA SER A 78 -2.75 5.02 13.55
C SER A 78 -4.14 5.56 13.23
N ALA A 79 -4.90 4.88 12.37
CA ALA A 79 -6.27 5.26 12.04
C ALA A 79 -7.25 5.13 13.22
N VAL A 80 -6.98 4.26 14.21
CA VAL A 80 -7.77 4.15 15.45
C VAL A 80 -7.76 5.43 16.27
N GLN A 81 -6.70 6.24 16.19
CA GLN A 81 -6.64 7.54 16.87
C GLN A 81 -7.59 8.57 16.24
N LEU A 82 -7.90 8.42 14.95
CA LEU A 82 -8.75 9.35 14.18
C LEU A 82 -10.21 8.89 14.11
N ALA A 83 -10.43 7.59 13.86
CA ALA A 83 -11.75 6.96 13.84
C ALA A 83 -11.71 5.62 14.58
N PRO A 84 -11.83 5.65 15.92
CA PRO A 84 -11.64 4.47 16.75
C PRO A 84 -12.56 3.32 16.36
N THR A 85 -13.85 3.57 16.17
CA THR A 85 -14.85 2.53 15.88
C THR A 85 -14.57 1.85 14.55
N THR A 86 -14.52 2.60 13.45
CA THR A 86 -14.32 2.04 12.10
C THR A 86 -12.96 1.39 11.93
N ALA A 87 -11.90 2.01 12.47
CA ALA A 87 -10.55 1.47 12.36
C ALA A 87 -10.35 0.21 13.22
N ARG A 88 -10.92 0.15 14.44
CA ARG A 88 -10.86 -1.07 15.26
C ARG A 88 -11.58 -2.23 14.59
N GLN A 89 -12.74 -2.01 13.97
CA GLN A 89 -13.47 -3.03 13.21
C GLN A 89 -12.62 -3.59 12.05
N ARG A 90 -11.93 -2.70 11.32
CA ARG A 90 -11.03 -3.08 10.22
C ARG A 90 -9.78 -3.80 10.73
N LEU A 91 -9.19 -3.33 11.83
CA LEU A 91 -8.05 -3.96 12.49
C LEU A 91 -8.39 -5.36 12.99
N PHE A 92 -9.53 -5.53 13.67
CA PHE A 92 -10.03 -6.82 14.09
C PHE A 92 -10.17 -7.78 12.91
N SER A 93 -10.85 -7.35 11.84
CA SER A 93 -11.03 -8.17 10.63
C SER A 93 -9.70 -8.61 10.01
N GLN A 94 -8.71 -7.71 10.01
CA GLN A 94 -7.38 -8.00 9.50
C GLN A 94 -6.66 -9.05 10.36
N LEU A 95 -6.64 -8.85 11.69
CA LEU A 95 -5.98 -9.76 12.63
C LEU A 95 -6.61 -11.16 12.62
N GLN A 96 -7.93 -11.24 12.42
CA GLN A 96 -8.63 -12.50 12.19
C GLN A 96 -8.15 -13.20 10.91
N GLY A 97 -7.97 -12.45 9.81
CA GLY A 97 -7.39 -12.96 8.57
C GLY A 97 -5.97 -13.53 8.76
N MET A 98 -5.16 -12.85 9.58
CA MET A 98 -3.80 -13.29 9.96
C MET A 98 -3.79 -14.43 10.99
N ARG A 99 -4.94 -14.92 11.46
CA ARG A 99 -5.07 -15.88 12.57
C ARG A 99 -4.43 -15.41 13.89
N ARG A 100 -4.23 -14.10 14.05
CA ARG A 100 -3.71 -13.46 15.27
C ARG A 100 -4.85 -13.24 16.29
N ASN A 101 -5.43 -14.35 16.74
CA ASN A 101 -6.64 -14.35 17.57
C ASN A 101 -6.46 -13.61 18.89
N LEU A 102 -5.26 -13.66 19.49
CA LEU A 102 -4.95 -12.96 20.74
C LEU A 102 -5.00 -11.44 20.54
N GLU A 103 -4.33 -10.92 19.52
CA GLU A 103 -4.34 -9.48 19.21
C GLU A 103 -5.76 -9.01 18.84
N ALA A 104 -6.49 -9.83 18.09
CA ALA A 104 -7.87 -9.53 17.72
C ALA A 104 -8.79 -9.46 18.96
N ALA A 105 -8.62 -10.36 19.93
CA ALA A 105 -9.37 -10.34 21.19
C ALA A 105 -9.07 -9.10 22.03
N LEU A 106 -7.81 -8.64 22.06
CA LEU A 106 -7.43 -7.40 22.73
C LEU A 106 -8.14 -6.20 22.11
N VAL A 107 -8.13 -6.07 20.77
CA VAL A 107 -8.80 -4.96 20.07
C VAL A 107 -10.31 -4.94 20.36
N GLN A 108 -10.96 -6.09 20.44
CA GLN A 108 -12.38 -6.18 20.82
C GLN A 108 -12.63 -5.84 22.29
N ARG A 109 -11.74 -6.27 23.18
CA ARG A 109 -11.84 -5.94 24.60
C ARG A 109 -11.72 -4.43 24.82
N GLU A 110 -10.69 -3.82 24.24
CA GLU A 110 -10.50 -2.37 24.24
C GLU A 110 -11.72 -1.67 23.64
N ALA A 111 -12.32 -2.23 22.57
CA ALA A 111 -13.52 -1.67 21.99
C ALA A 111 -14.68 -1.61 22.99
N ARG A 112 -14.97 -2.73 23.66
CA ARG A 112 -16.02 -2.83 24.68
C ARG A 112 -15.76 -1.95 25.90
N GLU A 113 -14.51 -1.83 26.33
CA GLU A 113 -14.15 -0.97 27.47
C GLU A 113 -14.31 0.53 27.16
N THR A 114 -14.29 0.91 25.88
CA THR A 114 -14.50 2.31 25.44
C THR A 114 -15.94 2.65 25.05
N GLU A 115 -16.82 1.65 24.92
CA GLU A 115 -18.25 1.88 24.70
C GLU A 115 -18.96 1.85 26.08
N PRO A 116 -19.53 2.98 26.55
CA PRO A 116 -20.15 3.08 27.87
C PRO A 116 -21.47 2.31 28.01
#